data_AF-A0A076LBD5-F1
#
_entry.id   AF-A0A076LBD5-F1
#
_cell.length_a   1.000
_cell.length_b   1.000
_cell.length_c   1.000
_cell.angle_alpha   90.00
_cell.angle_beta   90.00
_cell.angle_gamma   90.00
#
_symmetry.space_group_name_H-M   'P 1'
#
loop_
_entity.id
_entity.type
_entity.pdbx_description
1 polymer ?
#
loop_
_entity_poly.entity_id
_entity_poly.type
_entity_poly.pdbx_seq_one_letter_code
_entity_poly.pdbx_strand_id
1 'polypeptide(L)' 'LRSVLGLWNSMGYAVICGGYTKSPGENNQKDFHYTDENGNGTTINCGGSTNSNGTHSSSGTNTLKADKNVSLSIE' A
#
# COMPACT_ATOMS: atom_id res chain seq x y z
N LEU A 1 -11.11 18.57 -9.87
CA LEU A 1 -10.02 18.35 -8.87
C LEU A 1 -10.57 17.84 -7.54
N ARG A 2 -11.49 18.54 -6.87
CA ARG A 2 -12.08 18.10 -5.58
C ARG A 2 -12.72 16.70 -5.63
N SER A 3 -13.36 16.33 -6.73
CA SER A 3 -13.98 15.00 -6.88
C SER A 3 -12.96 13.86 -6.82
N VAL A 4 -11.76 14.04 -7.38
CA VAL A 4 -10.70 13.01 -7.37
C VAL A 4 -10.06 12.91 -6.00
N LEU A 5 -9.85 14.05 -5.32
CA LEU A 5 -9.39 14.07 -3.94
C LEU A 5 -10.38 13.37 -3.01
N GLY A 6 -11.68 13.64 -3.18
CA GLY A 6 -12.75 12.97 -2.44
C GLY A 6 -12.78 11.45 -2.69
N LEU A 7 -12.59 11.01 -3.94
CA LEU A 7 -12.51 9.58 -4.28
C LEU A 7 -11.32 8.91 -3.57
N TRP A 8 -10.13 9.48 -3.65
CA TRP A 8 -8.94 8.93 -2.98
C TRP A 8 -9.11 8.89 -1.46
N ASN A 9 -9.66 9.95 -0.86
CA ASN A 9 -9.97 9.95 0.57
C ASN A 9 -11.04 8.92 0.96
N SER A 10 -11.93 8.55 0.04
CA SER A 10 -13.04 7.62 0.31
C SER A 10 -12.66 6.15 0.14
N MET A 11 -11.77 5.81 -0.81
CA MET A 11 -11.45 4.40 -1.12
C MET A 11 -9.97 4.11 -1.33
N GLY A 12 -9.09 5.10 -1.35
CA GLY A 12 -7.67 4.93 -1.67
C GLY A 12 -6.94 4.02 -0.67
N TYR A 13 -7.36 4.06 0.60
CA TYR A 13 -6.80 3.22 1.67
C TYR A 13 -7.03 1.72 1.47
N ALA A 14 -8.02 1.33 0.66
CA ALA A 14 -8.37 -0.08 0.41
C ALA A 14 -7.65 -0.67 -0.82
N VAL A 15 -6.86 0.13 -1.53
CA VAL A 15 -6.12 -0.31 -2.72
C VAL A 15 -4.94 -1.20 -2.31
N ILE A 16 -4.81 -2.36 -2.94
CA ILE A 16 -3.68 -3.27 -2.72
C ILE A 16 -2.46 -2.74 -3.49
N CYS A 17 -1.39 -2.43 -2.76
CA CYS A 17 -0.15 -1.84 -3.30
C CYS A 17 1.10 -2.59 -2.83
N GLY A 18 2.20 -2.40 -3.56
CA GLY A 18 3.51 -2.96 -3.25
C GLY A 18 3.79 -4.33 -3.86
N GLY A 19 3.14 -4.67 -4.96
CA GLY A 19 3.54 -5.84 -5.76
C GLY A 19 4.93 -5.68 -6.37
N TYR A 20 5.62 -6.79 -6.63
CA TYR A 20 6.94 -6.75 -7.27
C TYR A 20 6.83 -6.44 -8.76
N THR A 21 7.81 -5.70 -9.30
CA THR A 21 7.89 -5.36 -10.72
C THR A 21 8.93 -6.19 -11.48
N LYS A 22 10.05 -6.52 -10.83
CA LYS A 22 11.16 -7.29 -11.42
C LYS A 22 11.21 -8.73 -10.90
N SER A 23 11.43 -8.88 -9.59
CA SER A 23 11.62 -10.18 -8.96
C SER A 23 10.85 -10.28 -7.65
N PRO A 24 10.20 -11.43 -7.37
CA PRO A 24 9.59 -11.68 -6.07
C PRO A 24 10.67 -11.68 -4.98
N GLY A 25 10.41 -11.01 -3.86
CA GLY A 25 11.34 -10.92 -2.73
C GLY A 25 12.34 -9.77 -2.79
N GLU A 26 12.27 -8.88 -3.79
CA GLU A 26 12.79 -7.53 -3.58
C GLU A 26 12.04 -6.92 -2.38
N ASN A 27 12.77 -6.51 -1.33
CA ASN A 27 12.18 -5.91 -0.13
C ASN A 27 11.75 -4.47 -0.41
N ASN A 28 10.84 -4.32 -1.36
CA ASN A 28 10.25 -3.06 -1.78
C ASN A 28 9.09 -2.75 -0.83
N GLN A 29 9.33 -2.66 0.47
CA GLN A 29 8.34 -2.11 1.38
C GLN A 29 8.50 -0.60 1.45
N LYS A 30 7.36 0.10 1.43
CA LYS A 30 7.35 1.54 1.61
C LYS A 30 6.11 1.97 2.37
N ASP A 31 6.33 2.84 3.34
CA ASP A 31 5.29 3.52 4.08
C ASP A 31 5.01 4.88 3.43
N PHE A 32 3.73 5.17 3.21
CA PHE A 32 3.23 6.43 2.69
C PHE A 32 2.47 7.15 3.81
N HIS A 33 2.97 8.32 4.21
CA HIS A 33 2.38 9.11 5.28
C HIS A 33 1.42 10.16 4.71
N TYR A 34 0.18 10.16 5.19
CA TYR A 34 -0.86 11.13 4.85
C TYR A 34 -1.27 11.89 6.11
N THR A 35 -1.40 13.21 6.00
CA THR A 35 -1.87 14.06 7.10
C THR A 35 -3.18 14.72 6.68
N ASP A 36 -4.19 14.65 7.54
CA ASP A 36 -5.48 15.30 7.30
C ASP A 36 -5.44 16.80 7.63
N GLU A 37 -6.54 17.51 7.34
CA GLU A 37 -6.66 18.95 7.63
C GLU A 37 -6.67 19.27 9.14
N ASN A 38 -6.93 18.27 10.00
CA ASN A 38 -6.93 18.38 11.45
C ASN A 38 -5.55 18.09 12.06
N GLY A 39 -4.55 17.72 11.24
CA GLY A 39 -3.20 17.37 11.67
C GLY A 39 -3.03 15.90 12.08
N ASN A 40 -4.04 15.03 11.93
CA ASN A 40 -3.90 13.60 12.21
C ASN A 40 -3.15 12.90 11.07
N GLY A 41 -2.13 12.13 11.43
CA GLY A 41 -1.35 11.32 10.50
C GLY A 41 -1.90 9.90 10.37
N THR A 42 -1.93 9.37 9.16
CA THR A 42 -2.14 7.96 8.84
C THR A 42 -0.99 7.46 7.98
N THR A 43 -0.58 6.22 8.19
CA THR A 43 0.46 5.57 7.39
C THR A 43 -0.15 4.39 6.65
N ILE A 44 0.08 4.32 5.33
CA ILE A 44 -0.29 3.16 4.52
C ILE A 44 0.98 2.41 4.15
N ASN A 45 1.04 1.13 4.54
CA ASN A 45 2.13 0.23 4.15
C ASN A 45 1.81 -0.42 2.80
N CYS A 46 2.76 -0.33 1.87
CA CYS A 46 2.73 -1.07 0.61
C CYS A 46 3.86 -2.10 0.60
N GLY A 47 3.52 -3.36 0.36
CA GLY A 47 4.46 -4.48 0.21
C GLY A 47 4.37 -5.50 1.37
N GLY A 48 3.92 -5.08 2.55
CA GLY A 48 3.82 -5.94 3.73
C GLY A 48 2.50 -6.64 3.91
N SER A 49 2.41 -7.39 5.01
CA SER A 49 1.19 -8.03 5.47
C SER A 49 1.17 -8.12 7.00
N THR A 50 0.04 -8.54 7.55
CA THR A 50 -0.10 -8.84 8.98
C THR A 50 -0.10 -10.35 9.18
N ASN A 51 0.77 -10.85 10.04
CA ASN A 51 0.82 -12.25 10.43
C ASN A 51 -0.44 -12.64 11.23
N SER A 52 -0.71 -13.94 11.34
CA SER A 52 -1.87 -14.45 12.10
C SER A 52 -1.87 -14.08 13.59
N ASN A 53 -0.70 -13.75 14.15
CA ASN A 53 -0.54 -13.28 15.53
C ASN A 53 -0.63 -11.74 15.67
N GLY A 54 -0.97 -11.03 14.60
CA GLY A 54 -1.12 -9.57 14.58
C GLY A 54 0.16 -8.77 14.37
N THR A 55 1.33 -9.41 14.24
CA THR A 55 2.59 -8.67 14.00
C THR A 55 2.78 -8.34 12.52
N HIS A 56 3.57 -7.30 12.24
CA HIS A 56 3.96 -6.94 10.87
C HIS A 56 4.86 -8.00 10.24
N SER A 57 4.67 -8.25 8.94
CA SER A 57 5.52 -9.10 8.12
C SER A 57 6.17 -8.30 6.99
N SER A 58 7.47 -8.51 6.82
CA SER A 58 8.20 -8.01 5.66
C SER A 58 7.75 -8.68 4.34
N SER A 59 7.05 -9.81 4.43
CA SER A 59 6.54 -10.58 3.29
C SER A 59 5.01 -10.45 3.22
N GLY A 60 4.51 -9.91 2.12
CA GLY A 60 3.08 -9.66 1.94
C GLY A 60 2.72 -9.47 0.49
N THR A 61 2.13 -8.32 0.16
CA THR A 61 1.77 -8.00 -1.23
C THR A 61 2.97 -7.97 -2.17
N ASN A 62 4.20 -7.76 -1.66
CA ASN A 62 5.46 -7.85 -2.40
C ASN A 62 5.82 -9.25 -2.92
N THR A 63 5.09 -10.28 -2.51
CA THR A 63 5.19 -11.63 -3.08
C THR A 63 4.31 -11.82 -4.31
N LEU A 64 3.41 -10.88 -4.59
CA LEU A 64 2.51 -10.86 -5.75
C LEU A 64 3.05 -9.91 -6.81
N LYS A 65 2.88 -10.26 -8.08
CA LYS A 65 3.32 -9.40 -9.19
C LYS A 65 2.43 -8.17 -9.26
N ALA A 66 3.02 -6.97 -9.34
CA ALA A 66 2.29 -5.77 -9.71
C ALA A 66 1.87 -5.88 -11.17
N ASP A 67 0.57 -6.01 -11.41
CA ASP A 67 -0.02 -6.12 -12.74
C ASP A 67 -1.50 -5.73 -12.69
N LYS A 68 -2.10 -5.53 -13.86
CA LYS A 68 -3.51 -5.16 -13.96
C LYS A 68 -4.39 -6.21 -13.26
N ASN A 69 -5.31 -5.75 -12.43
CA ASN A 69 -6.22 -6.56 -11.61
C ASN A 69 -5.55 -7.35 -10.47
N VAL A 70 -4.29 -7.07 -10.12
CA VAL A 70 -3.58 -7.73 -9.01
C VAL A 70 -3.25 -6.74 -7.89
N SER A 71 -2.32 -5.82 -8.16
CA SER A 71 -1.86 -4.81 -7.21
C SER A 71 -1.12 -3.70 -7.94
N LEU A 72 -0.99 -2.55 -7.28
CA LEU A 72 -0.15 -1.45 -7.76
C LEU A 72 1.32 -1.67 -7.38
N SER A 73 2.23 -1.22 -8.25
CA SER A 73 3.64 -1.04 -7.91
C SER A 73 3.82 0.10 -6.90
N ILE A 74 5.01 0.19 -6.31
CA ILE A 74 5.41 1.34 -5.49
C ILE A 74 5.90 2.53 -6.33
N GLU A 75 6.36 2.25 -7.53
CA GLU A 75 6.75 3.25 -8.54
C GLU A 75 5.55 3.69 -9.38
#